data_AF-A0A960WEE0-F1
#
_entry.id   AF-A0A960WEE0-F1
#
_cell.length_a   1.000
_cell.length_b   1.000
_cell.length_c   1.000
_cell.angle_alpha   90.00
_cell.angle_beta   90.00
_cell.angle_gamma   90.00
#
_symmetry.space_group_name_H-M   'P 1'
#
loop_
_entity.id
_entity.type
_entity.pdbx_description
1 polymer ?
#
loop_
_entity_poly.entity_id
_entity_poly.type
_entity_poly.pdbx_seq_one_letter_code
_entity_poly.pdbx_strand_id
1 'polypeptide(L)'
;TGLSYLRPLQIAFESEKFMLPIRLGTLNAKGKQDIIAYMLTKNGRVETTNYRTTELPTDLDLPIFVKDEFALFYQDMFATQAKKEKYRTVFTEYFWNMGWCDPCAADPLTPTELRKLGVFWVNAPVSKKLAPRILQRQPAMGQMINQPVQVMVTRLHLRYDNNTFPEDLFFQETKDQNNFQARYVLRHPFKGNPNQCDAARDYYENVLPLRQDNEAQNLARLTGWDINDIRKRAGYTDMPKPTPWWETLWN
;
A
#
# COMPACT_ATOMS: atom_id res chain seq x y z
N THR A 1 -36.65 7.87 6.42
CA THR A 1 -36.43 6.83 5.38
C THR A 1 -35.19 7.20 4.59
N GLY A 2 -34.25 6.27 4.39
CA GLY A 2 -33.30 6.35 3.28
C GLY A 2 -31.83 6.72 3.57
N LEU A 3 -31.13 5.94 4.40
CA LEU A 3 -29.71 5.65 4.14
C LEU A 3 -29.60 4.15 3.83
N SER A 4 -30.28 3.72 2.76
CA SER A 4 -29.88 2.48 2.11
C SER A 4 -28.54 2.79 1.44
N TYR A 5 -27.45 2.20 1.93
CA TYR A 5 -26.20 2.19 1.18
C TYR A 5 -26.53 1.73 -0.24
N LEU A 6 -26.33 2.64 -1.21
CA LEU A 6 -26.50 2.28 -2.61
C LEU A 6 -25.50 1.16 -2.89
N ARG A 7 -25.97 0.09 -3.52
CA ARG A 7 -25.06 -0.94 -4.03
C ARG A 7 -24.10 -0.24 -5.00
N PRO A 8 -22.80 -0.53 -4.94
CA PRO A 8 -21.84 0.01 -5.89
C PRO A 8 -22.34 -0.22 -7.32
N LEU A 9 -22.23 0.80 -8.18
CA LEU A 9 -22.54 0.66 -9.59
C LEU A 9 -21.56 -0.33 -10.22
N GLN A 10 -22.09 -1.38 -10.83
CA GLN A 10 -21.32 -2.39 -11.52
C GLN A 10 -21.63 -2.29 -13.01
N ILE A 11 -20.59 -2.17 -13.83
CA ILE A 11 -20.69 -2.03 -15.27
C ILE A 11 -19.67 -2.99 -15.89
N ALA A 12 -20.08 -3.69 -16.95
CA ALA A 12 -19.21 -4.51 -17.77
C ALA A 12 -19.35 -4.07 -19.22
N PHE A 13 -18.24 -3.92 -19.93
CA PHE A 13 -18.19 -3.54 -21.33
C PHE A 13 -16.92 -4.07 -21.97
N GLU A 14 -16.91 -4.19 -23.29
CA GLU A 14 -15.73 -4.52 -24.08
C GLU A 14 -15.21 -3.25 -24.75
N SER A 15 -13.90 -3.00 -24.65
CA SER A 15 -13.25 -1.87 -25.31
C SER A 15 -11.80 -2.22 -25.61
N GLU A 16 -11.32 -1.77 -26.77
CA GLU A 16 -9.89 -1.80 -27.11
C GLU A 16 -9.08 -0.78 -26.30
N LYS A 17 -9.74 0.20 -25.66
CA LYS A 17 -9.08 1.22 -24.84
C LYS A 17 -9.09 0.81 -23.36
N PHE A 18 -7.93 0.45 -22.83
CA PHE A 18 -7.75 0.29 -21.39
C PHE A 18 -7.56 1.66 -20.73
N MET A 19 -8.66 2.33 -20.37
CA MET A 19 -8.65 3.71 -19.85
C MET A 19 -9.74 3.98 -18.81
N LEU A 20 -9.56 5.04 -18.01
CA LEU A 20 -10.56 5.55 -17.05
C LEU A 20 -10.91 7.02 -17.38
N PRO A 21 -12.18 7.35 -17.70
CA PRO A 21 -12.60 8.69 -18.08
C PRO A 21 -12.75 9.65 -16.89
N ILE A 22 -11.62 10.01 -16.28
CA ILE A 22 -11.59 10.84 -15.05
C ILE A 22 -12.04 12.28 -15.29
N ARG A 23 -12.01 12.78 -16.53
CA ARG A 23 -12.41 14.17 -16.84
C ARG A 23 -13.88 14.45 -16.58
N LEU A 24 -14.73 13.44 -16.64
CA LEU A 24 -16.15 13.59 -16.25
C LEU A 24 -16.28 14.04 -14.79
N GLY A 25 -15.35 13.60 -13.92
CA GLY A 25 -15.29 13.99 -12.52
C GLY A 25 -14.84 15.44 -12.32
N THR A 26 -14.05 16.02 -13.23
CA THR A 26 -13.55 17.39 -13.07
C THR A 26 -14.54 18.46 -13.50
N LEU A 27 -15.51 18.14 -14.36
CA LEU A 27 -16.51 19.10 -14.87
C LEU A 27 -17.32 19.78 -13.77
N ASN A 28 -17.57 19.08 -12.65
CA ASN A 28 -18.39 19.59 -11.54
C ASN A 28 -17.60 19.82 -10.26
N ALA A 29 -16.30 19.55 -10.25
CA ALA A 29 -15.49 19.63 -9.05
C ALA A 29 -14.91 21.03 -8.84
N LYS A 30 -15.12 21.58 -7.64
CA LYS A 30 -14.58 22.90 -7.25
C LYS A 30 -13.10 22.85 -6.83
N GLY A 31 -12.50 21.67 -6.77
CA GLY A 31 -11.14 21.46 -6.29
C GLY A 31 -10.60 20.09 -6.66
N LYS A 32 -9.48 19.72 -6.02
CA LYS A 32 -8.83 18.43 -6.23
C LYS A 32 -9.69 17.29 -5.68
N GLN A 33 -9.62 16.15 -6.36
CA GLN A 33 -10.29 14.92 -5.97
C GLN A 33 -9.28 13.79 -5.90
N ASP A 34 -9.59 12.78 -5.08
CA ASP A 34 -8.81 11.56 -5.00
C ASP A 34 -9.52 10.43 -5.74
N ILE A 35 -8.76 9.66 -6.50
CA ILE A 35 -9.21 8.39 -7.09
C ILE A 35 -8.30 7.29 -6.56
N ILE A 36 -8.90 6.22 -6.06
CA ILE A 36 -8.23 4.96 -5.78
C ILE A 36 -8.74 3.94 -6.78
N ALA A 37 -7.85 3.39 -7.59
CA ALA A 37 -8.17 2.38 -8.59
C ALA A 37 -7.54 1.04 -8.20
N TYR A 38 -8.37 0.00 -8.11
CA TYR A 38 -7.93 -1.38 -7.95
C TYR A 38 -8.00 -2.07 -9.30
N MET A 39 -6.84 -2.42 -9.84
CA MET A 39 -6.73 -3.09 -11.14
C MET A 39 -6.40 -4.57 -10.90
N LEU A 40 -7.21 -5.45 -11.48
CA LEU A 40 -7.03 -6.90 -11.41
C LEU A 40 -6.57 -7.38 -12.79
N THR A 41 -5.42 -8.03 -12.85
CA THR A 41 -4.81 -8.49 -14.10
C THR A 41 -4.32 -9.93 -13.97
N LYS A 42 -3.93 -10.54 -15.10
CA LYS A 42 -3.47 -11.92 -15.15
C LYS A 42 -1.97 -12.05 -14.90
N ASN A 43 -1.18 -11.09 -15.41
CA ASN A 43 0.25 -11.29 -15.61
C ASN A 43 1.12 -10.27 -14.89
N GLY A 44 0.74 -8.99 -14.83
CA GLY A 44 1.65 -7.97 -14.32
C GLY A 44 1.01 -6.69 -13.84
N ARG A 45 1.87 -5.79 -13.33
CA ARG A 45 1.49 -4.50 -12.76
C ARG A 45 0.83 -3.61 -13.80
N VAL A 46 -0.17 -2.84 -13.37
CA VAL A 46 -0.76 -1.79 -14.19
C VAL A 46 -0.09 -0.46 -13.91
N GLU A 47 0.23 0.27 -14.98
CA GLU A 47 0.73 1.65 -14.89
C GLU A 47 0.04 2.53 -15.92
N THR A 48 0.15 3.85 -15.74
CA THR A 48 -0.34 4.82 -16.72
C THR A 48 0.63 5.02 -17.86
N THR A 49 0.12 5.19 -19.08
CA THR A 49 0.94 5.45 -20.28
C THR A 49 1.11 6.93 -20.56
N ASN A 50 0.16 7.77 -20.17
CA ASN A 50 0.16 9.23 -20.42
C ASN A 50 0.46 10.09 -19.19
N TYR A 51 0.65 9.45 -18.03
CA TYR A 51 1.10 10.10 -16.79
C TYR A 51 2.24 9.29 -16.17
N ARG A 52 3.08 9.97 -15.40
CA ARG A 52 4.09 9.26 -14.61
C ARG A 52 3.41 8.44 -13.53
N THR A 53 3.73 7.15 -13.48
CA THR A 53 3.44 6.28 -12.33
C THR A 53 4.68 6.24 -11.43
N THR A 54 4.51 6.45 -10.13
CA THR A 54 5.62 6.36 -9.16
C THR A 54 5.19 5.58 -7.94
N GLU A 55 6.14 4.88 -7.33
CA GLU A 55 5.90 4.20 -6.06
C GLU A 55 5.81 5.21 -4.91
N LEU A 56 4.93 4.92 -3.97
CA LEU A 56 4.75 5.69 -2.75
C LEU A 56 5.91 5.39 -1.77
N PRO A 57 6.43 6.38 -1.01
CA PRO A 57 7.49 6.11 -0.03
C PRO A 57 7.15 4.95 0.92
N THR A 58 8.08 4.02 1.09
CA THR A 58 7.89 2.78 1.84
C THR A 58 9.17 2.43 2.63
N ASP A 59 9.10 1.43 3.51
CA ASP A 59 10.22 0.87 4.27
C ASP A 59 10.95 1.87 5.18
N LEU A 60 10.24 2.90 5.65
CA LEU A 60 10.77 3.91 6.57
C LEU A 60 10.39 3.58 8.01
N ASP A 61 11.38 3.65 8.91
CA ASP A 61 11.18 3.59 10.35
C ASP A 61 10.48 4.87 10.83
N LEU A 62 9.37 4.72 11.55
CA LEU A 62 8.58 5.80 12.12
C LEU A 62 8.38 5.64 13.64
N PRO A 63 8.08 6.73 14.37
CA PRO A 63 7.76 6.66 15.79
C PRO A 63 6.55 5.78 16.06
N ILE A 64 6.60 5.01 17.15
CA ILE A 64 5.61 3.98 17.46
C ILE A 64 4.19 4.54 17.62
N PHE A 65 4.04 5.77 18.11
CA PHE A 65 2.73 6.39 18.30
C PHE A 65 1.94 6.53 16.99
N VAL A 66 2.61 6.51 15.83
CA VAL A 66 1.97 6.54 14.50
C VAL A 66 1.00 5.36 14.32
N LYS A 67 1.20 4.24 15.03
CA LYS A 67 0.28 3.09 15.01
C LYS A 67 -1.17 3.51 15.30
N ASP A 68 -1.36 4.35 16.32
CA ASP A 68 -2.69 4.73 16.80
C ASP A 68 -3.30 5.88 15.97
N GLU A 69 -2.50 6.49 15.09
CA GLU A 69 -2.88 7.63 14.25
C GLU A 69 -2.60 7.39 12.77
N PHE A 70 -2.53 6.13 12.34
CA PHE A 70 -2.08 5.78 11.00
C PHE A 70 -2.92 6.44 9.90
N ALA A 71 -4.23 6.59 10.12
CA ALA A 71 -5.12 7.25 9.17
C ALA A 71 -4.72 8.71 8.92
N LEU A 72 -4.42 9.47 9.99
CA LEU A 72 -3.99 10.86 9.88
C LEU A 72 -2.60 10.96 9.24
N PHE A 73 -1.67 10.12 9.71
CA PHE A 73 -0.33 10.01 9.11
C PHE A 73 -0.40 9.79 7.59
N TYR A 74 -1.20 8.82 7.13
CA TYR A 74 -1.30 8.48 5.72
C TYR A 74 -1.93 9.62 4.90
N GLN A 75 -2.95 10.31 5.43
CA GLN A 75 -3.55 11.47 4.76
C GLN A 75 -2.52 12.60 4.55
N ASP A 76 -1.77 12.95 5.59
CA ASP A 76 -0.78 14.04 5.54
C ASP A 76 0.43 13.66 4.70
N MET A 77 0.86 12.40 4.79
CA MET A 77 1.94 11.88 3.97
C MET A 77 1.56 11.89 2.48
N PHE A 78 0.36 11.39 2.13
CA PHE A 78 -0.11 11.41 0.74
C PHE A 78 -0.27 12.84 0.23
N ALA A 79 -0.83 13.74 1.05
CA ALA A 79 -0.96 15.16 0.70
C ALA A 79 0.41 15.81 0.41
N THR A 80 1.42 15.47 1.22
CA THR A 80 2.80 15.95 1.05
C THR A 80 3.43 15.38 -0.23
N GLN A 81 3.28 14.09 -0.51
CA GLN A 81 3.78 13.48 -1.75
C GLN A 81 3.09 14.04 -2.99
N ALA A 82 1.76 14.17 -2.96
CA ALA A 82 1.00 14.75 -4.08
C ALA A 82 1.42 16.20 -4.35
N LYS A 83 1.64 17.01 -3.31
CA LYS A 83 2.15 18.38 -3.43
C LYS A 83 3.57 18.40 -4.01
N LYS A 84 4.44 17.50 -3.56
CA LYS A 84 5.83 17.37 -4.04
C LYS A 84 5.88 17.04 -5.53
N GLU A 85 5.01 16.13 -6.00
CA GLU A 85 4.85 15.77 -7.41
C GLU A 85 3.95 16.75 -8.18
N LYS A 86 3.64 17.93 -7.61
CA LYS A 86 2.82 18.99 -8.21
C LYS A 86 1.45 18.51 -8.70
N TYR A 87 0.91 17.47 -8.08
CA TYR A 87 -0.36 16.81 -8.42
C TYR A 87 -0.41 16.28 -9.87
N ARG A 88 0.71 15.82 -10.44
CA ARG A 88 0.83 15.37 -11.84
C ARG A 88 1.26 13.90 -11.98
N THR A 89 1.00 13.11 -10.95
CA THR A 89 1.54 11.74 -10.85
C THR A 89 0.49 10.81 -10.28
N VAL A 90 0.51 9.57 -10.76
CA VAL A 90 -0.25 8.45 -10.22
C VAL A 90 0.66 7.63 -9.32
N PHE A 91 0.23 7.39 -8.08
CA PHE A 91 1.02 6.66 -7.10
C PHE A 91 0.62 5.18 -7.10
N THR A 92 1.61 4.30 -7.20
CA THR A 92 1.45 2.88 -6.88
C THR A 92 1.57 2.71 -5.38
N GLU A 93 0.51 2.22 -4.73
CA GLU A 93 0.50 1.96 -3.29
C GLU A 93 0.70 0.47 -2.98
N TYR A 94 0.30 -0.38 -3.91
CA TYR A 94 0.37 -1.82 -3.76
C TYR A 94 0.42 -2.49 -5.13
N PHE A 95 1.26 -3.51 -5.24
CA PHE A 95 1.25 -4.48 -6.32
C PHE A 95 1.69 -5.85 -5.81
N TRP A 96 0.86 -6.87 -6.00
CA TRP A 96 1.16 -8.22 -5.50
C TRP A 96 0.36 -9.29 -6.24
N ASN A 97 0.89 -10.52 -6.28
CA ASN A 97 0.20 -11.72 -6.74
C ASN A 97 -0.67 -12.35 -5.65
N MET A 98 -1.99 -12.25 -5.74
CA MET A 98 -2.90 -12.83 -4.74
C MET A 98 -2.87 -14.36 -4.68
N GLY A 99 -2.27 -15.05 -5.64
CA GLY A 99 -2.10 -16.50 -5.63
C GLY A 99 -1.11 -16.99 -4.57
N TRP A 100 -0.32 -16.11 -3.96
CA TRP A 100 0.66 -16.46 -2.94
C TRP A 100 0.83 -15.35 -1.89
N CYS A 101 0.79 -15.74 -0.61
CA CYS A 101 0.95 -14.85 0.52
C CYS A 101 1.96 -15.48 1.50
N ASP A 102 3.19 -14.97 1.53
CA ASP A 102 4.14 -15.29 2.60
C ASP A 102 5.14 -14.13 2.76
N PRO A 103 5.21 -13.45 3.93
CA PRO A 103 4.34 -13.62 5.11
C PRO A 103 2.92 -13.13 4.84
N CYS A 104 1.94 -13.98 5.15
CA CYS A 104 0.54 -13.81 4.81
C CYS A 104 -0.19 -12.95 5.85
N ALA A 105 -0.74 -11.80 5.46
CA ALA A 105 -1.58 -10.98 6.35
C ALA A 105 -3.03 -11.49 6.45
N ALA A 106 -3.50 -12.23 5.45
CA ALA A 106 -4.82 -12.86 5.36
C ALA A 106 -4.81 -13.95 4.27
N ASP A 107 -5.73 -14.91 4.37
CA ASP A 107 -5.89 -15.97 3.36
C ASP A 107 -6.17 -15.39 1.95
N PRO A 108 -5.65 -16.03 0.88
CA PRO A 108 -5.98 -15.66 -0.49
C PRO A 108 -7.50 -15.68 -0.76
N LEU A 109 -7.97 -14.76 -1.59
CA LEU A 109 -9.38 -14.71 -1.99
C LEU A 109 -9.80 -15.98 -2.72
N THR A 110 -11.00 -16.46 -2.42
CA THR A 110 -11.60 -17.60 -3.12
C THR A 110 -11.93 -17.23 -4.57
N PRO A 111 -12.00 -18.22 -5.50
CA PRO A 111 -12.47 -17.98 -6.87
C PRO A 111 -13.83 -17.28 -6.96
N THR A 112 -14.75 -17.56 -6.02
CA THR A 112 -16.06 -16.91 -5.98
C THR A 112 -15.94 -15.43 -5.58
N GLU A 113 -15.08 -15.08 -4.63
CA GLU A 113 -14.82 -13.68 -4.25
C GLU A 113 -14.13 -12.92 -5.38
N LEU A 114 -13.14 -13.51 -6.03
CA LEU A 114 -12.49 -12.94 -7.21
C LEU A 114 -13.51 -12.63 -8.32
N ARG A 115 -14.47 -13.53 -8.59
CA ARG A 115 -15.54 -13.25 -9.56
C ARG A 115 -16.45 -12.11 -9.14
N LYS A 116 -16.76 -11.96 -7.85
CA LYS A 116 -17.53 -10.79 -7.34
C LYS A 116 -16.78 -9.47 -7.53
N LEU A 117 -15.45 -9.51 -7.58
CA LEU A 117 -14.58 -8.37 -7.89
C LEU A 117 -14.40 -8.12 -9.39
N GLY A 118 -15.02 -8.92 -10.26
CA GLY A 118 -14.93 -8.76 -11.72
C GLY A 118 -13.87 -9.60 -12.41
N VAL A 119 -13.22 -10.54 -11.70
CA VAL A 119 -12.22 -11.46 -12.28
C VAL A 119 -12.91 -12.59 -13.03
N PHE A 120 -13.56 -12.27 -14.15
CA PHE A 120 -14.45 -13.17 -14.88
C PHE A 120 -13.75 -14.36 -15.54
N TRP A 121 -12.43 -14.28 -15.77
CA TRP A 121 -11.64 -15.36 -16.37
C TRP A 121 -11.33 -16.52 -15.41
N VAL A 122 -11.73 -16.39 -14.14
CA VAL A 122 -11.52 -17.42 -13.12
C VAL A 122 -12.72 -18.33 -13.07
N ASN A 123 -12.49 -19.63 -13.26
CA ASN A 123 -13.53 -20.64 -13.07
C ASN A 123 -13.75 -20.81 -11.56
N ALA A 124 -14.94 -20.50 -11.02
CA ALA A 124 -15.23 -21.04 -9.69
C ALA A 124 -15.44 -22.54 -9.80
N PRO A 125 -15.04 -23.30 -8.78
CA PRO A 125 -15.42 -24.71 -8.69
C PRO A 125 -16.94 -24.80 -8.84
N VAL A 126 -17.38 -25.51 -9.87
CA VAL A 126 -18.75 -25.96 -9.95
C VAL A 126 -18.94 -26.83 -8.73
N SER A 127 -19.74 -26.37 -7.76
CA SER A 127 -20.29 -27.25 -6.74
C SER A 127 -21.07 -28.32 -7.50
N LYS A 128 -20.43 -29.44 -7.83
CA LYS A 128 -21.13 -30.62 -8.32
C LYS A 128 -22.10 -30.97 -7.21
N LYS A 129 -23.37 -30.55 -7.34
CA LYS A 129 -24.46 -31.18 -6.62
C LYS A 129 -24.25 -32.67 -6.84
N LEU A 130 -23.97 -33.42 -5.78
CA LEU A 130 -23.78 -34.85 -5.86
C LEU A 130 -25.04 -35.43 -6.50
N ALA A 131 -24.95 -35.82 -7.77
CA ALA A 131 -25.85 -36.83 -8.28
C ALA A 131 -25.56 -38.10 -7.46
N PRO A 132 -26.59 -38.82 -6.96
CA PRO A 132 -26.38 -40.01 -6.16
C PRO A 132 -25.70 -41.06 -7.04
N ARG A 133 -24.39 -41.24 -6.88
CA ARG A 133 -23.63 -42.29 -7.55
C ARG A 133 -23.59 -43.53 -6.66
N ILE A 134 -24.12 -44.60 -7.20
CA ILE A 134 -24.06 -45.98 -6.71
C ILE A 134 -22.61 -46.34 -6.32
N LEU A 135 -22.46 -46.99 -5.17
CA LEU A 135 -21.19 -47.41 -4.57
C LEU A 135 -20.33 -48.23 -5.53
N GLN A 136 -19.27 -47.63 -6.07
CA GLN A 136 -18.07 -48.34 -6.47
C GLN A 136 -16.88 -47.69 -5.76
N ARG A 137 -16.30 -48.44 -4.82
CA ARG A 137 -15.07 -48.12 -4.09
C ARG A 137 -13.90 -48.14 -5.08
N GLN A 138 -13.53 -46.97 -5.59
CA GLN A 138 -12.16 -46.69 -6.00
C GLN A 138 -11.55 -45.71 -5.01
N PRO A 139 -10.30 -45.89 -4.56
CA PRO A 139 -9.60 -44.87 -3.80
C PRO A 139 -9.29 -43.72 -4.76
N ALA A 140 -10.21 -42.75 -4.84
CA ALA A 140 -9.93 -41.48 -5.46
C ALA A 140 -8.88 -40.77 -4.59
N MET A 141 -7.62 -40.70 -5.06
CA MET A 141 -6.68 -39.68 -4.65
C MET A 141 -7.25 -38.32 -5.06
N GLY A 142 -8.17 -37.81 -4.25
CA GLY A 142 -8.75 -36.48 -4.37
C GLY A 142 -7.76 -35.44 -3.89
N GLN A 143 -6.75 -35.16 -4.69
CA GLN A 143 -6.10 -33.85 -4.63
C GLN A 143 -6.91 -32.90 -5.50
N MET A 144 -7.96 -32.31 -4.92
CA MET A 144 -8.43 -31.00 -5.38
C MET A 144 -7.34 -30.00 -5.00
N ILE A 145 -6.29 -29.93 -5.81
CA ILE A 145 -5.36 -28.81 -5.75
C ILE A 145 -6.17 -27.63 -6.26
N ASN A 146 -6.66 -26.79 -5.34
CA ASN A 146 -7.01 -25.41 -5.66
C ASN A 146 -5.75 -24.81 -6.29
N GLN A 147 -5.64 -24.83 -7.62
CA GLN A 147 -4.53 -24.17 -8.27
C GLN A 147 -4.61 -22.69 -7.88
N PRO A 148 -3.53 -22.09 -7.38
CA PRO A 148 -3.52 -20.69 -7.02
C PRO A 148 -3.87 -19.92 -8.29
N VAL A 149 -5.03 -19.27 -8.25
CA VAL A 149 -5.49 -18.44 -9.35
C VAL A 149 -4.56 -17.23 -9.35
N GLN A 150 -3.70 -17.13 -10.37
CA GLN A 150 -2.84 -15.98 -10.53
C GLN A 150 -3.71 -14.76 -10.87
N VAL A 151 -3.89 -13.90 -9.87
CA VAL A 151 -4.51 -12.59 -10.01
C VAL A 151 -3.53 -11.60 -9.41
N MET A 152 -3.04 -10.71 -10.27
CA MET A 152 -2.23 -9.60 -9.82
C MET A 152 -3.17 -8.45 -9.45
N VAL A 153 -2.92 -7.82 -8.30
CA VAL A 153 -3.65 -6.63 -7.86
C VAL A 153 -2.70 -5.45 -7.92
N THR A 154 -3.07 -4.40 -8.64
CA THR A 154 -2.41 -3.09 -8.53
C THR A 154 -3.37 -2.10 -7.88
N ARG A 155 -2.93 -1.39 -6.84
CA ARG A 155 -3.64 -0.25 -6.26
C ARG A 155 -2.94 1.04 -6.66
N LEU A 156 -3.64 1.84 -7.46
CA LEU A 156 -3.20 3.17 -7.88
C LEU A 156 -3.98 4.24 -7.11
N HIS A 157 -3.32 5.32 -6.74
CA HIS A 157 -3.93 6.46 -6.07
C HIS A 157 -3.42 7.76 -6.70
N LEU A 158 -4.33 8.66 -7.04
CA LEU A 158 -4.00 9.98 -7.56
C LEU A 158 -4.87 11.05 -6.93
N ARG A 159 -4.29 12.25 -6.78
CA ARG A 159 -4.99 13.49 -6.46
C ARG A 159 -4.95 14.40 -7.68
N TYR A 160 -6.09 14.68 -8.27
CA TYR A 160 -6.18 15.31 -9.59
C TYR A 160 -7.15 16.50 -9.63
N ASP A 161 -6.91 17.39 -10.59
CA ASP A 161 -7.85 18.41 -11.05
C ASP A 161 -7.70 18.62 -12.57
N ASN A 162 -8.55 19.46 -13.16
CA ASN A 162 -8.54 19.72 -14.60
C ASN A 162 -7.23 20.35 -15.11
N ASN A 163 -6.45 21.01 -14.24
CA ASN A 163 -5.21 21.69 -14.63
C ASN A 163 -4.03 20.73 -14.66
N THR A 164 -4.02 19.72 -13.78
CA THR A 164 -2.91 18.77 -13.68
C THR A 164 -3.17 17.44 -14.40
N PHE A 165 -4.43 17.08 -14.62
CA PHE A 165 -4.86 15.94 -15.43
C PHE A 165 -5.85 16.39 -16.53
N PRO A 166 -5.36 17.02 -17.62
CA PRO A 166 -6.21 17.49 -18.72
C PRO A 166 -6.69 16.37 -19.66
N GLU A 167 -6.18 15.15 -19.49
CA GLU A 167 -6.52 13.95 -20.26
C GLU A 167 -7.07 12.87 -19.34
N ASP A 168 -7.79 11.91 -19.92
CA ASP A 168 -8.20 10.70 -19.19
C ASP A 168 -6.99 9.79 -18.92
N LEU A 169 -7.11 8.86 -17.97
CA LEU A 169 -6.02 7.92 -17.67
C LEU A 169 -6.01 6.79 -18.68
N PHE A 170 -4.90 6.60 -19.38
CA PHE A 170 -4.66 5.41 -20.18
C PHE A 170 -3.71 4.48 -19.46
N PHE A 171 -3.99 3.18 -19.51
CA PHE A 171 -3.26 2.16 -18.77
C PHE A 171 -2.61 1.14 -19.69
N GLN A 172 -1.59 0.48 -19.17
CA GLN A 172 -1.03 -0.73 -19.76
C GLN A 172 -0.77 -1.78 -18.68
N GLU A 173 -0.94 -3.05 -19.03
CA GLU A 173 -0.41 -4.16 -18.23
C GLU A 173 1.06 -4.35 -18.60
N THR A 174 1.94 -4.23 -17.61
CA THR A 174 3.39 -4.42 -17.77
C THR A 174 3.75 -5.91 -17.64
N LYS A 175 5.03 -6.23 -17.91
CA LYS A 175 5.61 -7.55 -17.57
C LYS A 175 6.19 -7.59 -16.15
N ASP A 176 6.10 -6.49 -15.40
CA ASP A 176 6.67 -6.40 -14.07
C ASP A 176 5.84 -7.19 -13.07
N GLN A 177 6.50 -8.10 -12.36
CA GLN A 177 5.95 -8.96 -11.32
C GLN A 177 6.63 -8.74 -9.96
N ASN A 178 7.46 -7.71 -9.82
CA ASN A 178 8.12 -7.41 -8.56
C ASN A 178 7.09 -6.86 -7.57
N ASN A 179 6.89 -7.56 -6.46
CA ASN A 179 5.96 -7.14 -5.43
C ASN A 179 6.34 -5.76 -4.87
N PHE A 180 5.32 -4.94 -4.65
CA PHE A 180 5.45 -3.63 -4.03
C PHE A 180 4.34 -3.43 -3.01
N GLN A 181 4.69 -2.87 -1.86
CA GLN A 181 3.72 -2.47 -0.85
C GLN A 181 4.25 -1.23 -0.14
N ALA A 182 3.43 -0.18 -0.08
CA ALA A 182 3.63 0.91 0.84
C ALA A 182 3.42 0.41 2.27
N ARG A 183 4.52 0.31 3.03
CA ARG A 183 4.55 -0.12 4.42
C ARG A 183 5.52 0.75 5.20
N TYR A 184 5.24 0.90 6.49
CA TYR A 184 6.05 1.71 7.40
C TYR A 184 6.40 0.88 8.62
N VAL A 185 7.63 1.01 9.10
CA VAL A 185 8.21 0.12 10.08
C VAL A 185 8.14 0.77 11.45
N LEU A 186 7.59 0.05 12.44
CA LEU A 186 7.54 0.48 13.82
C LEU A 186 8.44 -0.43 14.66
N ARG A 187 9.57 0.09 15.11
CA ARG A 187 10.56 -0.70 15.86
C ARG A 187 10.45 -0.44 17.36
N HIS A 188 9.86 -1.39 18.07
CA HIS A 188 9.80 -1.37 19.54
C HIS A 188 11.20 -1.39 20.17
N PRO A 189 11.56 -0.38 21.00
CA PRO A 189 12.81 -0.41 21.76
C PRO A 189 12.91 -1.66 22.63
N PHE A 190 14.13 -2.13 22.81
CA PHE A 190 14.42 -3.10 23.86
C PHE A 190 14.07 -2.47 25.22
N LYS A 191 13.53 -3.28 26.15
CA LYS A 191 13.11 -2.84 27.49
C LYS A 191 13.91 -3.48 28.62
N GLY A 192 14.99 -4.19 28.30
CA GLY A 192 15.83 -4.84 29.31
C GLY A 192 16.77 -3.85 30.01
N ASN A 193 17.51 -4.37 30.98
CA ASN A 193 18.38 -3.55 31.82
C ASN A 193 19.54 -2.94 31.00
N PRO A 194 19.71 -1.60 30.96
CA PRO A 194 20.82 -0.95 30.26
C PRO A 194 22.20 -1.41 30.71
N ASN A 195 22.33 -1.83 31.98
CA ASN A 195 23.59 -2.28 32.56
C ASN A 195 23.78 -3.80 32.50
N GLN A 196 22.97 -4.52 31.71
CA GLN A 196 23.05 -5.99 31.62
C GLN A 196 24.36 -6.47 30.97
N CYS A 197 24.86 -5.73 29.98
CA CYS A 197 26.12 -5.99 29.28
C CYS A 197 26.54 -4.75 28.49
N ASP A 198 27.77 -4.74 27.96
CA ASP A 198 28.29 -3.62 27.16
C ASP A 198 27.42 -3.31 25.94
N ALA A 199 26.85 -4.33 25.30
CA ALA A 199 25.95 -4.16 24.16
C ALA A 199 24.62 -3.49 24.56
N ALA A 200 24.10 -3.76 25.76
CA ALA A 200 22.90 -3.08 26.25
C ALA A 200 23.19 -1.59 26.51
N ARG A 201 24.34 -1.29 27.12
CA ARG A 201 24.77 0.08 27.40
C ARG A 201 24.97 0.87 26.12
N ASP A 202 25.72 0.33 25.16
CA ASP A 202 25.93 0.94 23.83
C ASP A 202 24.60 1.15 23.09
N TYR A 203 23.68 0.19 23.17
CA TYR A 203 22.35 0.32 22.57
C TYR A 203 21.59 1.55 23.10
N TYR A 204 21.54 1.74 24.43
CA TYR A 204 20.80 2.86 25.02
C TYR A 204 21.53 4.20 24.87
N GLU A 205 22.86 4.22 24.91
CA GLU A 205 23.66 5.44 24.84
C GLU A 205 23.84 5.95 23.41
N ASN A 206 24.05 5.06 22.44
CA ASN A 206 24.47 5.45 21.08
C ASN A 206 23.45 5.06 19.99
N VAL A 207 22.90 3.84 20.04
CA VAL A 207 22.06 3.32 18.95
C VAL A 207 20.62 3.85 19.01
N LEU A 208 20.00 3.77 20.19
CA LEU A 208 18.59 4.12 20.38
C LEU A 208 18.31 5.61 20.11
N PRO A 209 19.11 6.57 20.63
CA PRO A 209 18.86 7.99 20.38
C PRO A 209 18.99 8.37 18.90
N LEU A 210 20.01 7.84 18.19
CA LEU A 210 20.19 8.06 16.75
C LEU A 210 19.02 7.50 15.95
N ARG A 211 18.57 6.29 16.29
CA ARG A 211 17.42 5.65 15.65
C ARG A 211 16.14 6.47 15.86
N GLN A 212 15.88 6.90 17.08
CA GLN A 212 14.72 7.74 17.42
C GLN A 212 14.74 9.08 16.67
N ASP A 213 15.92 9.66 16.47
CA ASP A 213 16.07 10.87 15.66
C ASP A 213 15.74 10.63 14.19
N ASN A 214 16.26 9.55 13.60
CA ASN A 214 15.91 9.17 12.23
C ASN A 214 14.42 8.90 12.05
N GLU A 215 13.77 8.22 13.01
CA GLU A 215 12.32 7.99 13.02
C GLU A 215 11.54 9.32 13.00
N ALA A 216 11.91 10.26 13.87
CA ALA A 216 11.28 11.58 13.94
C ALA A 216 11.48 12.40 12.65
N GLN A 217 12.71 12.40 12.11
CA GLN A 217 13.03 13.07 10.85
C GLN A 217 12.26 12.46 9.67
N ASN A 218 12.13 11.13 9.61
CA ASN A 218 11.35 10.45 8.58
C ASN A 218 9.89 10.86 8.64
N LEU A 219 9.28 10.85 9.82
CA LEU A 219 7.89 11.27 9.98
C LEU A 219 7.69 12.73 9.56
N ALA A 220 8.56 13.64 10.00
CA ALA A 220 8.51 15.05 9.62
C ALA A 220 8.64 15.25 8.11
N ARG A 221 9.59 14.57 7.47
CA ARG A 221 9.81 14.63 6.01
C ARG A 221 8.63 14.09 5.21
N LEU A 222 8.00 13.01 5.70
CA LEU A 222 6.87 12.39 5.02
C LEU A 222 5.61 13.25 5.09
N THR A 223 5.33 13.87 6.25
CA THR A 223 4.05 14.52 6.56
C THR A 223 4.08 16.05 6.53
N GLY A 224 5.27 16.65 6.63
CA GLY A 224 5.44 18.08 6.85
C GLY A 224 5.14 18.53 8.30
N TRP A 225 4.96 17.60 9.24
CA TRP A 225 4.76 17.93 10.66
C TRP A 225 6.01 18.54 11.30
N ASP A 226 5.80 19.35 12.34
CA ASP A 226 6.90 19.94 13.11
C ASP A 226 7.68 18.84 13.84
N ILE A 227 9.01 18.85 13.66
CA ILE A 227 9.89 17.82 14.23
C ILE A 227 9.92 17.86 15.76
N ASN A 228 9.80 19.04 16.39
CA ASN A 228 9.84 19.15 17.85
C ASN A 228 8.54 18.62 18.46
N ASP A 229 7.40 18.86 17.82
CA ASP A 229 6.13 18.26 18.22
C ASP A 229 6.17 16.74 18.09
N ILE A 230 6.74 16.21 17.01
CA ILE A 230 6.94 14.75 16.85
C ILE A 230 7.78 14.18 17.99
N ARG A 231 8.95 14.78 18.27
CA ARG A 231 9.86 14.32 19.32
C ARG A 231 9.19 14.34 20.70
N LYS A 232 8.45 15.42 21.00
CA LYS A 232 7.68 15.56 22.23
C LYS A 232 6.62 14.48 22.37
N ARG A 233 5.84 14.22 21.31
CA ARG A 233 4.79 13.20 21.30
C ARG A 233 5.34 11.78 21.42
N ALA A 234 6.50 11.53 20.81
CA ALA A 234 7.19 10.25 20.89
C ALA A 234 7.88 10.00 22.25
N GLY A 235 8.02 11.03 23.09
CA GLY A 235 8.78 10.95 24.33
C GLY A 235 10.28 10.83 24.12
N TYR A 236 10.80 11.38 23.01
CA TYR A 236 12.23 11.36 22.68
C TYR A 236 12.91 12.53 23.41
N THR A 237 13.33 12.31 24.65
CA THR A 237 13.82 13.35 25.57
C THR A 237 15.31 13.66 25.45
N ASP A 238 16.12 12.68 25.02
CA ASP A 238 17.58 12.75 24.98
C ASP A 238 18.11 12.51 23.57
N MET A 239 17.80 13.42 22.67
CA MET A 239 18.26 13.31 21.28
C MET A 239 19.73 13.70 21.18
N PRO A 240 20.54 13.00 20.37
CA PRO A 240 21.90 13.43 20.09
C PRO A 240 21.85 14.86 19.56
N LYS A 241 22.57 15.78 20.19
CA LYS A 241 22.79 17.09 19.58
C LYS A 241 23.61 16.84 18.31
N PRO A 242 23.26 17.46 17.16
CA PRO A 242 24.04 17.29 15.95
C PRO A 242 25.50 17.66 16.25
N THR A 243 26.39 16.69 16.09
CA THR A 243 27.82 16.90 16.23
C THR A 243 28.23 17.93 15.16
N PRO A 244 28.79 19.08 15.53
CA PRO A 244 29.21 20.07 14.56
C PRO A 244 30.15 19.44 13.51
N TRP A 245 30.00 19.82 12.24
CA TRP A 245 30.76 19.26 11.12
C TRP A 245 32.29 19.33 11.31
N TRP A 246 32.77 20.23 12.16
CA TRP A 246 34.19 20.40 12.46
C TRP A 246 34.75 19.37 13.44
N GLU A 247 33.91 18.64 14.18
CA GLU A 247 34.37 17.55 15.07
C GLU A 247 34.77 16.29 14.28
N THR A 248 34.32 16.17 13.02
CA THR A 248 34.68 15.06 12.11
C THR A 248 35.86 15.38 11.21
N LEU A 249 36.52 16.54 11.36
CA LEU A 249 37.65 16.94 10.52
C LEU A 249 38.93 16.12 10.74
N TRP A 250 39.08 15.51 11.92
CA TRP A 250 40.33 14.91 12.38
C TRP A 250 40.20 13.43 12.77
N ASN A 251 39.03 12.83 12.54
CA ASN A 251 38.77 11.39 12.69
C ASN A 251 38.94 10.66 11.37
#